data_AF-A0A2V2MXI3-F1
#
_entry.id   AF-A0A2V2MXI3-F1
#
_cell.length_a   1.000
_cell.length_b   1.000
_cell.length_c   1.000
_cell.angle_alpha   90.00
_cell.angle_beta   90.00
_cell.angle_gamma   90.00
#
_symmetry.space_group_name_H-M   'P 1'
#
loop_
_entity.id
_entity.type
_entity.pdbx_description
1 polymer ?
#
loop_
_entity_poly.entity_id
_entity_poly.type
_entity_poly.pdbx_seq_one_letter_code
_entity_poly.pdbx_strand_id
1 'polypeptide(L)'
;MLNFFTRGDTINTITCNRCILDNTFPDIFFDEEGICSYCRKYESMNLKYSSNDEKSSILPSLIQKVKNDGRSKEYDSIIGLSGGRDSTYCLYLLKEWGLNPLAVHFDNNMDSKIAVQNIKNACRKLDVDLHTFVVDWEEYKDLQMAFFKASIPAIDAPLDHAIISTLFQYAYDNKISYIISGGYFRGEGPIPREWSCIDADFIRDVYKKHGKLSLKKYPIRSFFQQLQYRLNGLTTIHPLNYLNFAYRDAMQLMERELNWQWYGGHHFESIFTRWAFGYYLPTKFGIDKRGTDFSALIRSGQMTKDEAMAKMNDVFYSADQEKDDRRYIMNKLEISDSMMDDILSAPPRKNSDYAHSSQYIRIIRNLIGPKQI
;
A
#
# COMPACT_ATOMS: atom_id res chain seq x y z
N MET A 1 21.86 -31.44 9.50
CA MET A 1 20.76 -32.31 9.06
C MET A 1 19.85 -32.52 10.28
N LEU A 2 18.88 -31.65 10.48
CA LEU A 2 17.92 -31.73 11.59
C LEU A 2 16.53 -31.43 11.02
N ASN A 3 15.77 -32.50 10.83
CA ASN A 3 14.37 -32.49 10.43
C ASN A 3 13.52 -32.00 11.61
N PHE A 4 12.86 -30.85 11.46
CA PHE A 4 11.73 -30.46 12.29
C PHE A 4 10.52 -30.21 11.40
N PHE A 5 9.89 -31.29 10.95
CA PHE A 5 8.47 -31.30 10.57
C PHE A 5 7.94 -32.71 10.83
N THR A 6 7.42 -32.94 12.03
CA THR A 6 6.48 -34.03 12.27
C THR A 6 5.11 -33.59 11.77
N ARG A 7 4.66 -34.22 10.68
CA ARG A 7 3.28 -34.25 10.16
C ARG A 7 2.29 -34.58 11.29
N GLY A 8 1.10 -33.98 11.31
CA GLY A 8 0.07 -34.37 12.25
C GLY A 8 -1.34 -33.81 12.03
N ASP A 9 -1.49 -32.50 11.87
CA ASP A 9 -2.82 -31.92 11.65
C ASP A 9 -2.96 -31.51 10.20
N THR A 10 -3.57 -32.37 9.37
CA THR A 10 -4.17 -31.91 8.12
C THR A 10 -5.30 -30.96 8.49
N ILE A 11 -4.99 -29.67 8.60
CA ILE A 11 -6.01 -28.63 8.54
C ILE A 11 -6.81 -28.95 7.28
N ASN A 12 -8.09 -29.27 7.43
CA ASN A 12 -8.96 -29.45 6.29
C ASN A 12 -9.06 -28.07 5.61
N THR A 13 -8.28 -27.87 4.55
CA THR A 13 -8.18 -26.58 3.86
C THR A 13 -9.45 -26.35 3.07
N ILE A 14 -10.28 -25.43 3.55
CA ILE A 14 -11.51 -25.03 2.87
C ILE A 14 -11.16 -23.81 2.03
N THR A 15 -11.22 -23.95 0.70
CA THR A 15 -10.98 -22.85 -0.24
C THR A 15 -12.30 -22.23 -0.68
N CYS A 16 -12.33 -20.91 -0.81
CA CYS A 16 -13.50 -20.19 -1.31
C CYS A 16 -13.91 -20.68 -2.70
N ASN A 17 -15.21 -20.87 -2.94
CA ASN A 17 -15.72 -21.25 -4.26
C ASN A 17 -15.46 -20.17 -5.32
N ARG A 18 -15.53 -18.89 -4.93
CA ARG A 18 -15.33 -17.74 -5.82
C ARG A 18 -13.87 -17.28 -6.03
N CYS A 19 -12.97 -17.42 -5.05
CA CYS A 19 -11.57 -16.96 -5.18
C CYS A 19 -10.57 -18.03 -4.72
N ILE A 20 -9.32 -17.66 -4.44
CA ILE A 20 -8.26 -18.60 -4.02
C ILE A 20 -7.91 -18.49 -2.53
N LEU A 21 -8.61 -17.65 -1.76
CA LEU A 21 -8.41 -17.60 -0.31
C LEU A 21 -9.00 -18.84 0.37
N ASP A 22 -8.32 -19.33 1.38
CA ASP A 22 -8.72 -20.47 2.20
C ASP A 22 -8.90 -20.10 3.68
N ASN A 23 -9.31 -21.07 4.50
CA ASN A 23 -9.55 -20.92 5.93
C ASN A 23 -8.30 -20.61 6.79
N THR A 24 -7.11 -20.52 6.20
CA THR A 24 -5.90 -20.03 6.89
C THR A 24 -5.78 -18.51 6.84
N PHE A 25 -6.52 -17.85 5.94
CA PHE A 25 -6.51 -16.40 5.81
C PHE A 25 -7.12 -15.73 7.05
N PRO A 26 -6.50 -14.69 7.64
CA PRO A 26 -7.01 -14.08 8.88
C PRO A 26 -8.45 -13.57 8.74
N ASP A 27 -9.25 -13.73 9.79
CA ASP A 27 -10.65 -13.29 9.90
C ASP A 27 -11.59 -13.76 8.77
N ILE A 28 -11.20 -14.80 8.02
CA ILE A 28 -12.04 -15.37 6.98
C ILE A 28 -13.13 -16.25 7.58
N PHE A 29 -14.34 -16.12 7.05
CA PHE A 29 -15.44 -17.03 7.33
C PHE A 29 -16.17 -17.32 6.02
N PHE A 30 -16.81 -18.49 5.95
CA PHE A 30 -17.51 -18.98 4.77
C PHE A 30 -19.01 -19.06 5.08
N ASP A 31 -19.82 -18.71 4.10
CA ASP A 31 -21.27 -18.96 4.15
C ASP A 31 -21.62 -20.37 3.65
N GLU A 32 -22.91 -20.69 3.65
CA GLU A 32 -23.45 -21.98 3.21
C GLU A 32 -23.16 -22.29 1.72
N GLU A 33 -22.89 -21.26 0.91
CA GLU A 33 -22.51 -21.39 -0.51
C GLU A 33 -20.99 -21.61 -0.69
N GLY A 34 -20.22 -21.64 0.41
CA GLY A 34 -18.76 -21.72 0.38
C GLY A 34 -18.08 -20.43 -0.12
N ILE A 35 -18.77 -19.28 -0.04
CA ILE A 35 -18.24 -17.97 -0.41
C ILE A 35 -17.68 -17.29 0.83
N CYS A 36 -16.44 -16.80 0.73
CA CYS A 36 -15.77 -16.16 1.86
C CYS A 36 -16.28 -14.73 2.12
N SER A 37 -16.12 -14.29 3.37
CA SER A 37 -16.42 -12.94 3.87
C SER A 37 -15.84 -11.81 3.03
N TYR A 38 -14.64 -12.01 2.47
CA TYR A 38 -13.98 -11.04 1.60
C TYR A 38 -14.64 -10.90 0.22
N CYS A 39 -15.14 -12.00 -0.34
CA CYS A 39 -15.95 -11.96 -1.56
C CYS A 39 -17.27 -11.23 -1.32
N ARG A 40 -17.94 -11.48 -0.19
CA ARG A 40 -19.18 -10.77 0.19
C ARG A 40 -18.94 -9.28 0.42
N LYS A 41 -17.84 -8.91 1.10
CA LYS A 41 -17.43 -7.51 1.27
C LYS A 41 -17.19 -6.82 -0.07
N TYR A 42 -16.52 -7.51 -1.00
CA TYR A 42 -16.30 -6.99 -2.35
C TYR A 42 -17.63 -6.77 -3.09
N GLU A 43 -18.59 -7.69 -3.02
CA GLU A 43 -19.91 -7.51 -3.64
C GLU A 43 -20.60 -6.25 -3.13
N SER A 44 -20.61 -6.03 -1.81
CA SER A 44 -21.17 -4.83 -1.19
C SER A 44 -20.46 -3.54 -1.66
N MET A 45 -19.12 -3.55 -1.69
CA MET A 45 -18.34 -2.41 -2.20
C MET A 45 -18.58 -2.17 -3.68
N ASN A 46 -18.63 -3.23 -4.49
CA ASN A 46 -18.89 -3.14 -5.90
C ASN A 46 -20.26 -2.51 -6.16
N LEU A 47 -21.31 -2.96 -5.49
CA LEU A 47 -22.65 -2.36 -5.57
C LEU A 47 -22.67 -0.88 -5.16
N LYS A 48 -21.87 -0.49 -4.15
CA LYS A 48 -21.72 0.92 -3.74
C LYS A 48 -21.18 1.77 -4.90
N TYR A 49 -20.20 1.27 -5.64
CA TYR A 49 -19.53 1.99 -6.73
C TYR A 49 -20.00 1.61 -8.15
N SER A 50 -20.97 0.69 -8.31
CA SER A 50 -21.53 0.32 -9.61
C SER A 50 -22.27 1.49 -10.23
N SER A 51 -22.05 1.70 -11.53
CA SER A 51 -22.69 2.74 -12.34
C SER A 51 -24.15 2.38 -12.65
N ASN A 52 -25.07 2.77 -11.78
CA ASN A 52 -26.45 3.01 -12.18
C ASN A 52 -26.57 4.46 -12.68
N ASP A 53 -27.62 4.82 -13.41
CA ASP A 53 -27.78 6.14 -14.05
C ASP A 53 -27.47 7.33 -13.12
N GLU A 54 -27.94 7.28 -11.86
CA GLU A 54 -27.65 8.31 -10.84
C GLU A 54 -26.16 8.43 -10.49
N LYS A 55 -25.42 7.31 -10.46
CA LYS A 55 -24.02 7.24 -10.02
C LYS A 55 -23.02 7.57 -11.13
N SER A 56 -23.44 7.48 -12.39
CA SER A 56 -22.61 7.89 -13.55
C SER A 56 -22.16 9.35 -13.46
N SER A 57 -22.94 10.20 -12.78
CA SER A 57 -22.68 11.64 -12.62
C SER A 57 -21.76 12.00 -11.43
N ILE A 58 -21.50 11.06 -10.51
CA ILE A 58 -20.78 11.36 -9.24
C ILE A 58 -19.35 11.78 -9.53
N LEU A 59 -18.61 10.98 -10.30
CA LEU A 59 -17.21 11.28 -10.61
C LEU A 59 -17.09 12.59 -11.40
N PRO A 60 -17.81 12.82 -12.51
CA PRO A 60 -17.79 14.12 -13.20
C PRO A 60 -18.11 15.31 -12.29
N SER A 61 -19.12 15.19 -11.42
CA SER A 61 -19.48 16.24 -10.47
C SER A 61 -18.38 16.51 -9.44
N LEU A 62 -17.71 15.45 -8.96
CA LEU A 62 -16.60 15.54 -8.03
C LEU A 62 -15.39 16.22 -8.68
N ILE A 63 -15.04 15.83 -9.91
CA ILE A 63 -13.97 16.48 -10.68
C ILE A 63 -14.30 17.97 -10.88
N GLN A 64 -15.53 18.30 -11.28
CA GLN A 64 -15.94 19.69 -11.47
C GLN A 64 -15.87 20.49 -10.16
N LYS A 65 -16.22 19.87 -9.03
CA LYS A 65 -16.07 20.48 -7.72
C LYS A 65 -14.61 20.77 -7.38
N VAL A 66 -13.71 19.81 -7.57
CA VAL A 66 -12.27 19.98 -7.32
C VAL A 66 -11.72 21.14 -8.18
N LYS A 67 -12.05 21.17 -9.47
CA LYS A 67 -11.70 22.27 -10.37
C LYS A 67 -12.18 23.62 -9.84
N ASN A 68 -13.45 23.71 -9.45
CA ASN A 68 -14.06 24.95 -8.99
C ASN A 68 -13.39 25.49 -7.73
N ASP A 69 -13.16 24.61 -6.76
CA ASP A 69 -12.52 24.95 -5.49
C ASP A 69 -11.01 25.27 -5.65
N GLY A 70 -10.40 24.83 -6.77
CA GLY A 70 -9.00 25.06 -7.12
C GLY A 70 -8.73 26.23 -8.07
N ARG A 71 -9.74 26.88 -8.67
CA ARG A 71 -9.54 27.88 -9.76
C ARG A 71 -8.59 29.04 -9.44
N SER A 72 -8.50 29.43 -8.17
CA SER A 72 -7.66 30.55 -7.70
C SER A 72 -6.41 30.07 -6.95
N LYS A 73 -6.10 28.77 -7.00
CA LYS A 73 -4.94 28.16 -6.38
C LYS A 73 -3.96 27.71 -7.46
N GLU A 74 -2.70 27.59 -7.07
CA GLU A 74 -1.67 27.00 -7.93
C GLU A 74 -2.00 25.53 -8.24
N TYR A 75 -2.43 24.77 -7.23
CA TYR A 75 -2.85 23.38 -7.35
C TYR A 75 -4.28 23.18 -6.86
N ASP A 76 -5.07 22.40 -7.59
CA ASP A 76 -6.43 22.04 -7.19
C ASP A 76 -6.48 20.83 -6.25
N SER A 77 -5.45 20.00 -6.30
CA SER A 77 -5.35 18.73 -5.59
C SER A 77 -3.89 18.30 -5.44
N ILE A 78 -3.67 17.30 -4.60
CA ILE A 78 -2.36 16.69 -4.36
C ILE A 78 -2.48 15.17 -4.47
N ILE A 79 -1.49 14.50 -5.05
CA ILE A 79 -1.46 13.05 -5.24
C ILE A 79 -0.12 12.47 -4.81
N GLY A 80 -0.15 11.39 -4.04
CA GLY A 80 1.04 10.58 -3.76
C GLY A 80 1.48 9.81 -5.00
N LEU A 81 2.72 9.99 -5.45
CA LEU A 81 3.26 9.34 -6.65
C LEU A 81 4.43 8.42 -6.28
N SER A 82 4.25 7.11 -6.51
CA SER A 82 5.25 6.08 -6.23
C SER A 82 5.99 5.58 -7.47
N GLY A 83 5.54 5.94 -8.68
CA GLY A 83 5.98 5.31 -9.92
C GLY A 83 5.34 3.95 -10.20
N GLY A 84 4.49 3.49 -9.28
CA GLY A 84 3.67 2.30 -9.41
C GLY A 84 2.53 2.46 -10.41
N ARG A 85 1.90 1.34 -10.76
CA ARG A 85 0.78 1.33 -11.73
C ARG A 85 -0.35 2.28 -11.32
N ASP A 86 -0.86 2.13 -10.10
CA ASP A 86 -2.14 2.76 -9.73
C ASP A 86 -2.00 4.27 -9.49
N SER A 87 -0.90 4.71 -8.85
CA SER A 87 -0.62 6.14 -8.66
C SER A 87 -0.32 6.85 -9.99
N THR A 88 0.42 6.21 -10.89
CA THR A 88 0.74 6.78 -12.22
C THR A 88 -0.51 6.87 -13.10
N TYR A 89 -1.33 5.81 -13.13
CA TYR A 89 -2.56 5.82 -13.92
C TYR A 89 -3.57 6.83 -13.37
N CYS A 90 -3.67 6.93 -12.05
CA CYS A 90 -4.49 7.96 -11.42
C CYS A 90 -4.02 9.37 -11.81
N LEU A 91 -2.70 9.64 -11.79
CA LEU A 91 -2.17 10.94 -12.22
C LEU A 91 -2.50 11.25 -13.69
N TYR A 92 -2.35 10.27 -14.58
CA TYR A 92 -2.73 10.38 -15.99
C TYR A 92 -4.19 10.82 -16.12
N LEU A 93 -5.11 10.14 -15.43
CA LEU A 93 -6.54 10.47 -15.49
C LEU A 93 -6.87 11.86 -14.94
N LEU A 94 -6.22 12.30 -13.86
CA LEU A 94 -6.43 13.65 -13.33
C LEU A 94 -6.13 14.71 -14.41
N LYS A 95 -5.05 14.51 -15.17
CA LYS A 95 -4.64 15.43 -16.25
C LYS A 95 -5.57 15.34 -17.46
N GLU A 96 -6.01 14.15 -17.86
CA GLU A 96 -7.05 13.99 -18.89
C GLU A 96 -8.36 14.68 -18.50
N TRP A 97 -8.69 14.65 -17.21
CA TRP A 97 -9.84 15.37 -16.69
C TRP A 97 -9.61 16.86 -16.53
N GLY A 98 -8.44 17.40 -16.90
CA GLY A 98 -8.11 18.82 -16.86
C GLY A 98 -7.96 19.39 -15.45
N LEU A 99 -7.54 18.57 -14.49
CA LEU A 99 -7.09 19.02 -13.18
C LEU A 99 -5.61 19.44 -13.23
N ASN A 100 -5.18 20.21 -12.24
CA ASN A 100 -3.80 20.61 -12.00
C ASN A 100 -3.30 20.12 -10.64
N PRO A 101 -3.01 18.80 -10.52
CA PRO A 101 -2.52 18.22 -9.27
C PRO A 101 -1.04 18.53 -9.03
N LEU A 102 -0.65 18.68 -7.77
CA LEU A 102 0.74 18.54 -7.34
C LEU A 102 1.06 17.07 -7.08
N ALA A 103 2.09 16.51 -7.72
CA ALA A 103 2.60 15.19 -7.36
C ALA A 103 3.54 15.30 -6.14
N VAL A 104 3.36 14.41 -5.18
CA VAL A 104 4.23 14.30 -4.00
C VAL A 104 4.78 12.90 -3.87
N HIS A 105 6.09 12.82 -3.75
CA HIS A 105 6.81 11.57 -3.57
C HIS A 105 7.55 11.56 -2.23
N PHE A 106 7.49 10.45 -1.51
CA PHE A 106 8.26 10.22 -0.29
C PHE A 106 9.41 9.29 -0.62
N ASP A 107 10.63 9.81 -0.57
CA ASP A 107 11.86 9.08 -0.87
C ASP A 107 12.47 8.58 0.45
N ASN A 108 12.45 7.26 0.62
CA ASN A 108 13.07 6.57 1.75
C ASN A 108 14.50 6.09 1.48
N ASN A 109 15.12 6.59 0.41
CA ASN A 109 16.43 6.20 -0.13
C ASN A 109 16.55 4.75 -0.61
N MET A 110 15.41 4.05 -0.84
CA MET A 110 15.38 2.64 -1.27
C MET A 110 14.48 2.37 -2.48
N ASP A 111 14.16 3.40 -3.27
CA ASP A 111 13.42 3.22 -4.51
C ASP A 111 14.20 2.43 -5.56
N SER A 112 13.46 1.66 -6.35
CA SER A 112 13.98 1.03 -7.55
C SER A 112 14.25 2.08 -8.63
N LYS A 113 15.25 1.82 -9.47
CA LYS A 113 15.56 2.68 -10.62
C LYS A 113 14.36 2.85 -11.56
N ILE A 114 13.55 1.80 -11.72
CA ILE A 114 12.36 1.82 -12.57
C ILE A 114 11.30 2.76 -11.99
N ALA A 115 11.02 2.69 -10.69
CA ALA A 115 10.07 3.59 -10.03
C ALA A 115 10.47 5.06 -10.18
N VAL A 116 11.74 5.39 -9.93
CA VAL A 116 12.27 6.74 -10.11
C VAL A 116 12.11 7.22 -11.56
N GLN A 117 12.37 6.34 -12.54
CA GLN A 117 12.20 6.68 -13.95
C GLN A 117 10.72 6.88 -14.33
N ASN A 118 9.82 6.04 -13.81
CA ASN A 118 8.38 6.15 -14.02
C ASN A 118 7.84 7.48 -13.46
N ILE A 119 8.24 7.86 -12.25
CA ILE A 119 7.89 9.16 -11.63
C ILE A 119 8.32 10.31 -12.55
N LYS A 120 9.60 10.34 -12.94
CA LYS A 120 10.16 11.40 -13.80
C LYS A 120 9.44 11.48 -15.15
N ASN A 121 9.17 10.32 -15.75
CA ASN A 121 8.49 10.23 -17.03
C ASN A 121 7.05 10.75 -16.96
N ALA A 122 6.29 10.33 -15.95
CA ALA A 122 4.92 10.76 -15.74
C ALA A 122 4.85 12.27 -15.52
N CYS A 123 5.60 12.82 -14.58
CA CYS A 123 5.63 14.27 -14.30
C CYS A 123 6.00 15.10 -15.53
N ARG A 124 7.06 14.70 -16.26
CA ARG A 124 7.51 15.42 -17.46
C ARG A 124 6.49 15.40 -18.58
N LYS A 125 5.92 14.23 -18.90
CA LYS A 125 5.02 14.09 -20.05
C LYS A 125 3.63 14.66 -19.79
N LEU A 126 3.19 14.65 -18.54
CA LEU A 126 1.91 15.20 -18.11
C LEU A 126 1.98 16.66 -17.69
N ASP A 127 3.18 17.26 -17.68
CA ASP A 127 3.41 18.63 -17.19
C ASP A 127 2.83 18.81 -15.78
N VAL A 128 3.44 18.10 -14.82
CA VAL A 128 3.03 18.06 -13.41
C VAL A 128 4.25 18.30 -12.54
N ASP A 129 4.12 19.26 -11.62
CA ASP A 129 5.14 19.54 -10.62
C ASP A 129 5.30 18.36 -9.66
N LEU A 130 6.55 18.12 -9.25
CA LEU A 130 6.92 17.07 -8.31
C LEU A 130 7.58 17.68 -7.07
N HIS A 131 6.94 17.51 -5.93
CA HIS A 131 7.58 17.72 -4.63
C HIS A 131 8.09 16.38 -4.09
N THR A 132 9.39 16.28 -3.82
CA THR A 132 9.99 15.09 -3.19
C THR A 132 10.36 15.39 -1.75
N PHE A 133 9.76 14.66 -0.82
CA PHE A 133 10.17 14.64 0.57
C PHE A 133 11.21 13.53 0.76
N VAL A 134 12.47 13.92 0.97
CA VAL A 134 13.53 12.97 1.31
C VAL A 134 13.57 12.83 2.83
N VAL A 135 13.39 11.60 3.32
CA VAL A 135 13.41 11.34 4.77
C VAL A 135 14.80 11.57 5.36
N ASP A 136 14.86 11.98 6.63
CA ASP A 136 16.11 11.93 7.38
C ASP A 136 16.58 10.47 7.48
N TRP A 137 17.69 10.18 6.79
CA TRP A 137 18.13 8.81 6.58
C TRP A 137 18.54 8.11 7.88
N GLU A 138 19.20 8.81 8.80
CA GLU A 138 19.66 8.20 10.05
C GLU A 138 18.48 7.83 10.95
N GLU A 139 17.47 8.71 11.06
CA GLU A 139 16.23 8.38 11.77
C GLU A 139 15.46 7.23 11.11
N TYR A 140 15.34 7.24 9.78
CA TYR A 140 14.61 6.19 9.05
C TYR A 140 15.33 4.84 9.10
N LYS A 141 16.66 4.82 8.96
CA LYS A 141 17.51 3.63 9.11
C LYS A 141 17.34 3.01 10.49
N ASP A 142 17.44 3.80 11.56
CA ASP A 142 17.23 3.30 12.92
C ASP A 142 15.80 2.80 13.15
N LEU A 143 14.79 3.48 12.58
CA LEU A 143 13.41 3.02 12.62
C LEU A 143 13.21 1.69 11.87
N GLN A 144 13.76 1.55 10.67
CA GLN A 144 13.67 0.31 9.90
C GLN A 144 14.38 -0.85 10.64
N MET A 145 15.52 -0.57 11.27
CA MET A 145 16.22 -1.52 12.12
C MET A 145 15.43 -1.90 13.38
N ALA A 146 14.68 -0.97 13.97
CA ALA A 146 13.76 -1.27 15.07
C ALA A 146 12.66 -2.24 14.64
N PHE A 147 12.11 -2.07 13.43
CA PHE A 147 11.11 -2.96 12.86
C PHE A 147 11.68 -4.35 12.52
N PHE A 148 12.95 -4.44 12.08
CA PHE A 148 13.61 -5.74 11.93
C PHE A 148 13.75 -6.50 13.24
N LYS A 149 14.23 -5.83 14.31
CA LYS A 149 14.35 -6.44 15.64
C LYS A 149 12.99 -6.82 16.23
N ALA A 150 11.93 -6.10 15.85
CA ALA A 150 10.59 -6.39 16.30
C ALA A 150 10.06 -7.74 15.78
N SER A 151 10.60 -8.25 14.66
CA SER A 151 10.27 -9.56 14.09
C SER A 151 8.77 -9.71 13.79
N ILE A 152 8.15 -8.69 13.21
CA ILE A 152 6.71 -8.61 12.92
C ILE A 152 6.41 -8.55 11.42
N PRO A 153 5.18 -8.90 10.99
CA PRO A 153 4.80 -8.88 9.58
C PRO A 153 4.57 -7.47 9.01
N ALA A 154 4.20 -6.47 9.82
CA ALA A 154 4.05 -5.08 9.36
C ALA A 154 5.41 -4.36 9.18
N ILE A 155 6.36 -4.99 8.48
CA ILE A 155 7.74 -4.52 8.33
C ILE A 155 7.87 -3.24 7.50
N ASP A 156 6.93 -2.99 6.58
CA ASP A 156 6.84 -1.78 5.75
C ASP A 156 6.07 -0.63 6.41
N ALA A 157 5.57 -0.80 7.64
CA ALA A 157 4.83 0.25 8.34
C ALA A 157 5.55 1.61 8.41
N PRO A 158 6.90 1.67 8.59
CA PRO A 158 7.63 2.92 8.50
C PRO A 158 7.47 3.65 7.16
N LEU A 159 7.43 2.94 6.04
CA LEU A 159 7.26 3.55 4.72
C LEU A 159 5.82 4.03 4.53
N ASP A 160 4.85 3.12 4.69
CA ASP A 160 3.43 3.40 4.42
C ASP A 160 2.89 4.55 5.28
N HIS A 161 3.27 4.59 6.57
CA HIS A 161 2.87 5.67 7.46
C HIS A 161 3.45 7.00 7.04
N ALA A 162 4.71 7.02 6.60
CA ALA A 162 5.39 8.25 6.24
C ALA A 162 4.88 8.84 4.93
N ILE A 163 4.56 8.01 3.94
CA ILE A 163 3.90 8.42 2.69
C ILE A 163 2.60 9.18 3.01
N ILE A 164 1.72 8.57 3.81
CA ILE A 164 0.44 9.18 4.16
C ILE A 164 0.65 10.42 5.03
N SER A 165 1.54 10.36 6.01
CA SER A 165 1.77 11.47 6.94
C SER A 165 2.30 12.71 6.22
N THR A 166 3.26 12.53 5.32
CA THR A 166 3.85 13.60 4.50
C THR A 166 2.83 14.20 3.56
N LEU A 167 2.05 13.37 2.85
CA LEU A 167 1.05 13.84 1.90
C LEU A 167 0.00 14.72 2.59
N PHE A 168 -0.50 14.29 3.75
CA PHE A 168 -1.48 15.04 4.52
C PHE A 168 -0.90 16.32 5.14
N GLN A 169 0.31 16.26 5.70
CA GLN A 169 0.99 17.43 6.27
C GLN A 169 1.21 18.49 5.18
N TYR A 170 1.74 18.09 4.03
CA TYR A 170 1.99 19.01 2.92
C TYR A 170 0.69 19.65 2.41
N ALA A 171 -0.37 18.85 2.24
CA ALA A 171 -1.68 19.34 1.83
C ALA A 171 -2.23 20.39 2.81
N TYR A 172 -2.08 20.13 4.11
CA TYR A 172 -2.49 21.03 5.17
C TYR A 172 -1.72 22.35 5.15
N ASP A 173 -0.39 22.28 5.13
CA ASP A 173 0.49 23.47 5.18
C ASP A 173 0.31 24.36 3.94
N ASN A 174 0.05 23.76 2.78
CA ASN A 174 -0.15 24.45 1.51
C ASN A 174 -1.62 24.72 1.17
N LYS A 175 -2.56 24.46 2.10
CA LYS A 175 -4.00 24.73 1.93
C LYS A 175 -4.63 24.07 0.70
N ILE A 176 -4.15 22.87 0.36
CA ILE A 176 -4.69 22.02 -0.70
C ILE A 176 -5.74 21.10 -0.07
N SER A 177 -7.01 21.27 -0.48
CA SER A 177 -8.14 20.63 0.18
C SER A 177 -8.37 19.18 -0.25
N TYR A 178 -7.86 18.79 -1.42
CA TYR A 178 -8.16 17.50 -2.05
C TYR A 178 -6.91 16.65 -2.17
N ILE A 179 -6.92 15.51 -1.47
CA ILE A 179 -5.88 14.49 -1.54
C ILE A 179 -6.39 13.35 -2.40
N ILE A 180 -5.72 13.07 -3.51
CA ILE A 180 -6.09 11.97 -4.41
C ILE A 180 -5.31 10.72 -4.02
N SER A 181 -6.03 9.61 -3.90
CA SER A 181 -5.46 8.29 -3.64
C SER A 181 -5.66 7.37 -4.85
N GLY A 182 -4.60 6.69 -5.28
CA GLY A 182 -4.64 5.66 -6.31
C GLY A 182 -5.23 4.32 -5.83
N GLY A 183 -5.70 4.19 -4.59
CA GLY A 183 -6.22 2.92 -4.09
C GLY A 183 -7.43 2.43 -4.92
N TYR A 184 -7.38 1.15 -5.33
CA TYR A 184 -8.38 0.55 -6.22
C TYR A 184 -8.84 -0.82 -5.71
N PHE A 185 -10.01 -0.86 -5.05
CA PHE A 185 -10.48 -2.08 -4.35
C PHE A 185 -10.79 -3.28 -5.27
N ARG A 186 -10.94 -3.04 -6.60
CA ARG A 186 -11.20 -4.10 -7.58
C ARG A 186 -9.93 -4.79 -8.06
N GLY A 187 -8.77 -4.20 -7.84
CA GLY A 187 -7.50 -4.80 -8.22
C GLY A 187 -6.53 -5.01 -7.05
N GLU A 188 -6.80 -4.40 -5.89
CA GLU A 188 -6.09 -4.67 -4.64
C GLU A 188 -6.96 -5.49 -3.68
N GLY A 189 -6.35 -6.52 -3.09
CA GLY A 189 -7.03 -7.36 -2.12
C GLY A 189 -7.11 -6.72 -0.73
N PRO A 190 -8.05 -7.18 0.11
CA PRO A 190 -8.08 -6.78 1.51
C PRO A 190 -6.80 -7.26 2.21
N ILE A 191 -6.15 -6.36 2.95
CA ILE A 191 -4.98 -6.69 3.77
C ILE A 191 -5.43 -6.80 5.25
N PRO A 192 -5.27 -7.96 5.90
CA PRO A 192 -5.61 -8.13 7.30
C PRO A 192 -4.72 -7.29 8.22
N ARG A 193 -5.22 -6.98 9.42
CA ARG A 193 -4.48 -6.20 10.43
C ARG A 193 -3.29 -6.97 10.98
N GLU A 194 -3.41 -8.28 10.97
CA GLU A 194 -2.40 -9.25 11.34
C GLU A 194 -1.18 -9.13 10.41
N TRP A 195 -1.38 -8.64 9.18
CA TRP A 195 -0.33 -8.52 8.17
C TRP A 195 0.17 -7.09 8.01
N SER A 196 -0.68 -6.08 8.19
CA SER A 196 -0.30 -4.67 8.07
C SER A 196 -0.89 -3.80 9.18
N CYS A 197 -0.06 -2.92 9.72
CA CYS A 197 -0.45 -1.90 10.67
C CYS A 197 0.42 -0.65 10.49
N ILE A 198 -0.22 0.49 10.24
CA ILE A 198 0.47 1.77 9.99
C ILE A 198 0.08 2.83 11.03
N ASP A 199 -0.30 2.38 12.22
CA ASP A 199 -0.75 3.24 13.30
C ASP A 199 0.42 4.03 13.93
N ALA A 200 0.21 5.31 14.25
CA ALA A 200 1.24 6.12 14.89
C ALA A 200 1.67 5.59 16.26
N ASP A 201 0.74 5.07 17.06
CA ASP A 201 1.03 4.54 18.39
C ASP A 201 1.78 3.20 18.28
N PHE A 202 1.47 2.42 17.25
CA PHE A 202 2.19 1.20 16.90
C PHE A 202 3.64 1.47 16.52
N ILE A 203 3.88 2.42 15.60
CA ILE A 203 5.22 2.82 15.19
C ILE A 203 6.01 3.34 16.40
N ARG A 204 5.39 4.18 17.24
CA ARG A 204 6.03 4.70 18.45
C ARG A 204 6.38 3.61 19.46
N ASP A 205 5.52 2.62 19.67
CA ASP A 205 5.79 1.55 20.63
C ASP A 205 6.86 0.58 20.15
N VAL A 206 6.85 0.22 18.86
CA VAL A 206 7.94 -0.55 18.23
C VAL A 206 9.26 0.22 18.39
N TYR A 207 9.26 1.51 18.04
CA TYR A 207 10.46 2.33 18.11
C TYR A 207 10.96 2.54 19.53
N LYS A 208 10.06 2.77 20.50
CA LYS A 208 10.41 2.88 21.92
C LYS A 208 11.12 1.63 22.46
N LYS A 209 10.74 0.45 21.98
CA LYS A 209 11.31 -0.84 22.44
C LYS A 209 12.63 -1.19 21.76
N HIS A 210 12.83 -0.79 20.51
CA HIS A 210 13.92 -1.32 19.67
C HIS A 210 14.82 -0.26 19.00
N GLY A 211 14.37 0.98 18.94
CA GLY A 211 15.09 2.14 18.40
C GLY A 211 16.16 2.65 19.35
N LYS A 212 17.10 3.41 18.80
CA LYS A 212 18.26 3.96 19.54
C LYS A 212 18.30 5.48 19.50
N LEU A 213 17.80 6.09 18.43
CA LEU A 213 17.84 7.53 18.21
C LEU A 213 16.55 8.21 18.70
N SER A 214 16.49 9.53 18.52
CA SER A 214 15.27 10.30 18.70
C SER A 214 14.60 10.50 17.34
N LEU A 215 13.32 10.14 17.23
CA LEU A 215 12.55 10.23 16.00
C LEU A 215 11.86 11.61 15.88
N LYS A 216 12.62 12.65 15.53
CA LYS A 216 12.13 14.05 15.50
C LYS A 216 11.69 14.51 14.13
N LYS A 217 12.38 14.08 13.09
CA LYS A 217 12.17 14.51 11.69
C LYS A 217 11.29 13.54 10.92
N TYR A 218 11.29 12.27 11.28
CA TYR A 218 10.41 11.28 10.65
C TYR A 218 8.93 11.67 10.84
N PRO A 219 8.13 11.72 9.76
CA PRO A 219 6.77 12.24 9.81
C PRO A 219 5.83 11.23 10.47
N ILE A 220 5.47 11.50 11.73
CA ILE A 220 4.44 10.74 12.45
C ILE A 220 3.17 11.56 12.58
N ARG A 221 2.09 11.05 11.99
CA ARG A 221 0.77 11.67 12.08
C ARG A 221 -0.02 11.13 13.27
N SER A 222 -0.08 11.93 14.33
CA SER A 222 -0.89 11.65 15.53
C SER A 222 -2.40 11.60 15.23
N PHE A 223 -3.18 11.09 16.19
CA PHE A 223 -4.65 11.15 16.11
C PHE A 223 -5.17 12.61 16.08
N PHE A 224 -4.58 13.51 16.85
CA PHE A 224 -5.01 14.91 16.90
C PHE A 224 -4.76 15.64 15.58
N GLN A 225 -3.63 15.36 14.91
CA GLN A 225 -3.39 15.89 13.56
C GLN A 225 -4.43 15.36 12.55
N GLN A 226 -4.83 14.09 12.64
CA GLN A 226 -5.88 13.55 11.78
C GLN A 226 -7.22 14.29 11.98
N LEU A 227 -7.57 14.56 13.24
CA LEU A 227 -8.74 15.36 13.59
C LEU A 227 -8.63 16.79 13.03
N GLN A 228 -7.48 17.43 13.22
CA GLN A 228 -7.20 18.78 12.70
C GLN A 228 -7.37 18.84 11.18
N TYR A 229 -6.82 17.87 10.44
CA TYR A 229 -6.95 17.80 8.99
C TYR A 229 -8.41 17.72 8.55
N ARG A 230 -9.23 16.90 9.22
CA ARG A 230 -10.67 16.85 8.94
C ARG A 230 -11.37 18.17 9.22
N LEU A 231 -11.08 18.79 10.37
CA LEU A 231 -11.71 20.07 10.74
C LEU A 231 -11.33 21.20 9.78
N ASN A 232 -10.18 21.09 9.11
CA ASN A 232 -9.73 22.01 8.07
C ASN A 232 -10.20 21.62 6.66
N GLY A 233 -11.11 20.65 6.54
CA GLY A 233 -11.77 20.30 5.28
C GLY A 233 -10.94 19.44 4.33
N LEU A 234 -9.82 18.85 4.77
CA LEU A 234 -9.05 17.93 3.94
C LEU A 234 -9.91 16.70 3.60
N THR A 235 -10.05 16.45 2.30
CA THR A 235 -10.91 15.42 1.73
C THR A 235 -10.06 14.48 0.87
N THR A 236 -10.17 13.18 1.11
CA THR A 236 -9.52 12.17 0.28
C THR A 236 -10.49 11.65 -0.77
N ILE A 237 -10.05 11.59 -2.03
CA ILE A 237 -10.83 11.10 -3.15
C ILE A 237 -10.16 9.85 -3.72
N HIS A 238 -10.95 8.80 -3.97
CA HIS A 238 -10.49 7.56 -4.61
C HIS A 238 -11.11 7.42 -6.00
N PRO A 239 -10.61 8.15 -7.02
CA PRO A 239 -11.28 8.25 -8.31
C PRO A 239 -11.36 6.91 -9.04
N LEU A 240 -10.35 6.03 -8.88
CA LEU A 240 -10.32 4.72 -9.53
C LEU A 240 -11.46 3.81 -9.09
N ASN A 241 -12.03 4.01 -7.89
CA ASN A 241 -13.17 3.21 -7.42
C ASN A 241 -14.44 3.45 -8.24
N TYR A 242 -14.57 4.59 -8.91
CA TYR A 242 -15.70 4.94 -9.78
C TYR A 242 -15.52 4.45 -11.21
N LEU A 243 -14.36 3.88 -11.54
CA LEU A 243 -14.02 3.42 -12.88
C LEU A 243 -14.08 1.90 -12.96
N ASN A 244 -14.52 1.41 -14.11
CA ASN A 244 -14.41 0.02 -14.49
C ASN A 244 -13.36 -0.11 -15.59
N PHE A 245 -12.13 -0.46 -15.21
CA PHE A 245 -11.00 -0.60 -16.12
C PHE A 245 -10.20 -1.85 -15.77
N ALA A 246 -9.48 -2.39 -16.76
CA ALA A 246 -8.55 -3.49 -16.54
C ALA A 246 -7.13 -2.97 -16.36
N TYR A 247 -6.37 -3.59 -15.44
CA TYR A 247 -4.96 -3.24 -15.22
C TYR A 247 -4.11 -3.39 -16.48
N ARG A 248 -4.40 -4.40 -17.31
CA ARG A 248 -3.70 -4.59 -18.59
C ARG A 248 -3.80 -3.35 -19.48
N ASP A 249 -5.00 -2.79 -19.61
CA ASP A 249 -5.26 -1.65 -20.50
C ASP A 249 -4.61 -0.38 -19.94
N ALA A 250 -4.70 -0.17 -18.63
CA ALA A 250 -4.02 0.95 -17.96
C ALA A 250 -2.49 0.89 -18.13
N MET A 251 -1.89 -0.29 -17.98
CA MET A 251 -0.44 -0.46 -18.18
C MET A 251 -0.04 -0.19 -19.63
N GLN A 252 -0.74 -0.75 -20.62
CA GLN A 252 -0.45 -0.52 -22.04
C GLN A 252 -0.60 0.96 -22.43
N LEU A 253 -1.60 1.64 -21.87
CA LEU A 253 -1.77 3.08 -22.03
C LEU A 253 -0.57 3.85 -21.48
N MET A 254 -0.17 3.58 -20.24
CA MET A 254 0.97 4.27 -19.61
C MET A 254 2.30 3.95 -20.28
N GLU A 255 2.51 2.73 -20.78
CA GLU A 255 3.69 2.37 -21.57
C GLU A 255 3.79 3.26 -22.81
N ARG A 256 2.69 3.41 -23.55
CA ARG A 256 2.64 4.22 -24.78
C ARG A 256 2.72 5.71 -24.52
N GLU A 257 1.87 6.22 -23.63
CA GLU A 257 1.72 7.66 -23.40
C GLU A 257 2.85 8.18 -22.52
N LEU A 258 3.25 7.43 -21.49
CA LEU A 258 4.16 7.88 -20.45
C LEU A 258 5.56 7.27 -20.52
N ASN A 259 5.83 6.30 -21.39
CA ASN A 259 7.05 5.48 -21.30
C ASN A 259 7.20 4.85 -19.90
N TRP A 260 6.08 4.49 -19.28
CA TRP A 260 6.08 3.77 -18.02
C TRP A 260 6.59 2.34 -18.24
N GLN A 261 7.28 1.78 -17.26
CA GLN A 261 7.83 0.43 -17.33
C GLN A 261 7.35 -0.42 -16.16
N TRP A 262 6.96 -1.65 -16.46
CA TRP A 262 6.65 -2.65 -15.45
C TRP A 262 7.91 -3.13 -14.73
N TYR A 263 7.83 -3.20 -13.40
CA TYR A 263 8.95 -3.51 -12.51
C TYR A 263 8.88 -4.94 -11.94
N GLY A 264 7.95 -5.77 -12.43
CA GLY A 264 7.94 -7.22 -12.22
C GLY A 264 6.99 -7.77 -11.15
N GLY A 265 6.39 -6.92 -10.32
CA GLY A 265 5.48 -7.35 -9.26
C GLY A 265 4.69 -6.19 -8.65
N HIS A 266 3.64 -6.48 -7.88
CA HIS A 266 2.91 -5.44 -7.14
C HIS A 266 3.74 -4.96 -5.94
N HIS A 267 3.79 -3.65 -5.69
CA HIS A 267 4.59 -3.00 -4.63
C HIS A 267 6.13 -3.08 -4.77
N PHE A 268 6.63 -3.46 -5.94
CA PHE A 268 8.06 -3.58 -6.23
C PHE A 268 8.72 -2.23 -6.62
N GLU A 269 8.07 -1.10 -6.35
CA GLU A 269 8.63 0.24 -6.52
C GLU A 269 9.79 0.48 -5.56
N SER A 270 9.71 -0.05 -4.34
CA SER A 270 10.79 -0.04 -3.33
C SER A 270 11.52 -1.39 -3.32
N ILE A 271 12.85 -1.35 -3.29
CA ILE A 271 13.69 -2.56 -3.18
C ILE A 271 13.43 -3.27 -1.85
N PHE A 272 13.23 -2.50 -0.77
CA PHE A 272 12.93 -3.05 0.55
C PHE A 272 11.60 -3.79 0.55
N THR A 273 10.52 -3.14 0.10
CA THR A 273 9.18 -3.74 0.05
C THR A 273 9.13 -4.95 -0.88
N ARG A 274 9.85 -4.89 -2.02
CA ARG A 274 10.01 -6.04 -2.91
C ARG A 274 10.61 -7.24 -2.18
N TRP A 275 11.73 -7.07 -1.49
CA TRP A 275 12.36 -8.13 -0.71
C TRP A 275 11.47 -8.59 0.46
N ALA A 276 10.79 -7.65 1.12
CA ALA A 276 9.89 -7.97 2.21
C ALA A 276 8.75 -8.88 1.75
N PHE A 277 8.12 -8.57 0.61
CA PHE A 277 6.98 -9.33 0.09
C PHE A 277 7.41 -10.60 -0.65
N GLY A 278 8.55 -10.56 -1.33
CA GLY A 278 9.11 -11.69 -2.08
C GLY A 278 9.79 -12.74 -1.21
N TYR A 279 10.32 -12.36 -0.05
CA TYR A 279 11.12 -13.25 0.78
C TYR A 279 10.75 -13.21 2.26
N TYR A 280 10.84 -12.07 2.94
CA TYR A 280 10.67 -12.00 4.40
C TYR A 280 9.29 -12.52 4.85
N LEU A 281 8.20 -12.05 4.24
CA LEU A 281 6.84 -12.44 4.59
C LEU A 281 6.53 -13.91 4.26
N PRO A 282 6.83 -14.43 3.05
CA PRO A 282 6.61 -15.84 2.74
C PRO A 282 7.44 -16.78 3.62
N THR A 283 8.74 -16.49 3.81
CA THR A 283 9.66 -17.41 4.51
C THR A 283 9.47 -17.42 6.02
N LYS A 284 9.27 -16.24 6.63
CA LYS A 284 9.21 -16.11 8.09
C LYS A 284 7.81 -16.24 8.66
N PHE A 285 6.79 -15.82 7.91
CA PHE A 285 5.40 -15.79 8.39
C PHE A 285 4.44 -16.65 7.57
N GLY A 286 4.88 -17.25 6.46
CA GLY A 286 3.99 -17.97 5.55
C GLY A 286 2.97 -17.06 4.87
N ILE A 287 3.27 -15.75 4.76
CA ILE A 287 2.36 -14.75 4.19
C ILE A 287 2.74 -14.51 2.73
N ASP A 288 1.89 -14.94 1.81
CA ASP A 288 2.00 -14.62 0.38
C ASP A 288 0.88 -13.65 -0.03
N LYS A 289 1.26 -12.38 -0.23
CA LYS A 289 0.31 -11.30 -0.60
C LYS A 289 -0.26 -11.45 -2.01
N ARG A 290 0.33 -12.28 -2.88
CA ARG A 290 -0.27 -12.57 -4.20
C ARG A 290 -1.67 -13.17 -4.06
N GLY A 291 -1.92 -13.92 -2.98
CA GLY A 291 -3.24 -14.48 -2.66
C GLY A 291 -4.32 -13.40 -2.56
N THR A 292 -4.02 -12.25 -1.93
CA THR A 292 -4.97 -11.14 -1.81
C THR A 292 -5.23 -10.47 -3.14
N ASP A 293 -4.15 -10.21 -3.89
CA ASP A 293 -4.18 -9.46 -5.15
C ASP A 293 -4.87 -10.26 -6.25
N PHE A 294 -4.47 -11.52 -6.45
CA PHE A 294 -5.12 -12.40 -7.43
C PHE A 294 -6.59 -12.65 -7.07
N SER A 295 -6.91 -12.78 -5.78
CA SER A 295 -8.32 -12.87 -5.37
C SER A 295 -9.11 -11.60 -5.70
N ALA A 296 -8.49 -10.41 -5.69
CA ALA A 296 -9.14 -9.18 -6.14
C ALA A 296 -9.39 -9.19 -7.65
N LEU A 297 -8.40 -9.62 -8.43
CA LEU A 297 -8.52 -9.76 -9.88
C LEU A 297 -9.58 -10.79 -10.29
N ILE A 298 -9.71 -11.90 -9.55
CA ILE A 298 -10.79 -12.87 -9.77
C ILE A 298 -12.14 -12.22 -9.48
N ARG A 299 -12.28 -11.50 -8.37
CA ARG A 299 -13.54 -10.85 -7.99
C ARG A 299 -13.99 -9.79 -9.01
N SER A 300 -13.05 -9.11 -9.65
CA SER A 300 -13.30 -8.12 -10.70
C SER A 300 -13.35 -8.68 -12.12
N GLY A 301 -13.15 -9.99 -12.31
CA GLY A 301 -13.21 -10.65 -13.61
C GLY A 301 -11.99 -10.41 -14.50
N GLN A 302 -10.89 -9.89 -13.94
CA GLN A 302 -9.64 -9.63 -14.66
C GLN A 302 -8.69 -10.84 -14.69
N MET A 303 -8.99 -11.88 -13.92
CA MET A 303 -8.20 -13.11 -13.83
C MET A 303 -9.12 -14.28 -13.50
N THR A 304 -8.86 -15.45 -14.07
CA THR A 304 -9.55 -16.68 -13.71
C THR A 304 -8.93 -17.35 -12.49
N LYS A 305 -9.65 -18.24 -11.82
CA LYS A 305 -9.13 -19.01 -10.68
C LYS A 305 -7.94 -19.89 -11.10
N ASP A 306 -8.01 -20.51 -12.28
CA ASP A 306 -6.95 -21.38 -12.79
C ASP A 306 -5.68 -20.60 -13.11
N GLU A 307 -5.79 -19.44 -13.77
CA GLU A 307 -4.65 -18.55 -14.00
C GLU A 307 -4.00 -18.08 -12.70
N ALA A 308 -4.81 -17.75 -11.69
CA ALA A 308 -4.32 -17.33 -10.39
C ALA A 308 -3.55 -18.47 -9.70
N MET A 309 -4.09 -19.68 -9.70
CA MET A 309 -3.43 -20.85 -9.12
C MET A 309 -2.13 -21.21 -9.85
N ALA A 310 -2.11 -21.10 -11.19
CA ALA A 310 -0.88 -21.26 -11.97
C ALA A 310 0.18 -20.23 -11.55
N LYS A 311 -0.20 -18.94 -11.46
CA LYS A 311 0.70 -17.86 -11.02
C LYS A 311 1.17 -17.97 -9.57
N MET A 312 0.38 -18.59 -8.68
CA MET A 312 0.80 -18.86 -7.31
C MET A 312 1.97 -19.86 -7.26
N ASN A 313 2.00 -20.80 -8.21
CA ASN A 313 3.08 -21.79 -8.35
C ASN A 313 4.31 -21.24 -9.08
N ASP A 314 4.18 -20.12 -9.80
CA ASP A 314 5.31 -19.48 -10.46
C ASP A 314 6.29 -18.85 -9.47
N VAL A 315 7.58 -18.95 -9.80
CA VAL A 315 8.65 -18.23 -9.10
C VAL A 315 8.58 -16.75 -9.50
N PHE A 316 7.91 -15.95 -8.67
CA PHE A 316 7.80 -14.49 -8.87
C PHE A 316 8.96 -13.69 -8.26
N TYR A 317 9.73 -14.33 -7.36
CA TYR A 317 10.88 -13.74 -6.70
C TYR A 317 12.03 -14.76 -6.70
N SER A 318 13.06 -14.50 -7.51
CA SER A 318 14.15 -15.46 -7.74
C SER A 318 15.19 -15.42 -6.63
N ALA A 319 15.94 -16.51 -6.46
CA ALA A 319 17.04 -16.58 -5.51
C ALA A 319 18.16 -15.56 -5.81
N ASP A 320 18.37 -15.19 -7.08
CA ASP A 320 19.36 -14.17 -7.42
C ASP A 320 18.84 -12.76 -7.12
N GLN A 321 17.55 -12.48 -7.36
CA GLN A 321 16.92 -11.23 -6.94
C GLN A 321 16.96 -11.07 -5.42
N GLU A 322 16.73 -12.15 -4.68
CA GLU A 322 16.84 -12.20 -3.23
C GLU A 322 18.24 -11.81 -2.75
N LYS A 323 19.29 -12.41 -3.32
CA LYS A 323 20.68 -12.08 -2.96
C LYS A 323 21.02 -10.62 -3.24
N ASP A 324 20.59 -10.11 -4.39
CA ASP A 324 20.88 -8.73 -4.80
C ASP A 324 20.15 -7.71 -3.91
N ASP A 325 18.86 -7.93 -3.65
CA ASP A 325 18.07 -7.06 -2.77
C ASP A 325 18.56 -7.15 -1.33
N ARG A 326 18.85 -8.36 -0.83
CA ARG A 326 19.43 -8.55 0.51
C ARG A 326 20.72 -7.77 0.66
N ARG A 327 21.66 -7.90 -0.28
CA ARG A 327 22.94 -7.17 -0.26
C ARG A 327 22.71 -5.66 -0.30
N TYR A 328 21.78 -5.19 -1.13
CA TYR A 328 21.42 -3.77 -1.21
C TYR A 328 20.89 -3.25 0.15
N ILE A 329 19.95 -3.96 0.76
CA ILE A 329 19.33 -3.60 2.03
C ILE A 329 20.37 -3.62 3.15
N MET A 330 21.21 -4.66 3.20
CA MET A 330 22.29 -4.75 4.18
C MET A 330 23.28 -3.60 4.08
N ASN A 331 23.70 -3.24 2.87
CA ASN A 331 24.58 -2.10 2.64
C ASN A 331 23.92 -0.78 3.04
N LYS A 332 22.63 -0.59 2.73
CA LYS A 332 21.89 0.61 3.12
C LYS A 332 21.79 0.72 4.64
N LEU A 333 21.37 -0.35 5.30
CA LEU A 333 21.14 -0.34 6.75
C LEU A 333 22.41 -0.58 7.57
N GLU A 334 23.56 -0.75 6.91
CA GLU A 334 24.88 -0.97 7.52
C GLU A 334 24.90 -2.19 8.46
N ILE A 335 24.30 -3.29 8.01
CA ILE A 335 24.22 -4.54 8.77
C ILE A 335 25.04 -5.66 8.13
N SER A 336 25.73 -6.45 8.97
CA SER A 336 26.50 -7.64 8.56
C SER A 336 25.61 -8.83 8.23
N ASP A 337 26.13 -9.82 7.50
CA ASP A 337 25.44 -11.08 7.21
C ASP A 337 24.95 -11.77 8.49
N SER A 338 25.81 -11.88 9.52
CA SER A 338 25.44 -12.49 10.81
C SER A 338 24.21 -11.81 11.43
N MET A 339 24.14 -10.48 11.38
CA MET A 339 23.01 -9.75 11.94
C MET A 339 21.74 -9.95 11.11
N MET A 340 21.85 -10.02 9.78
CA MET A 340 20.71 -10.34 8.92
C MET A 340 20.18 -11.75 9.19
N ASP A 341 21.07 -12.72 9.36
CA ASP A 341 20.71 -14.09 9.69
C ASP A 341 20.05 -14.19 11.08
N ASP A 342 20.54 -13.43 12.06
CA ASP A 342 19.91 -13.31 13.38
C ASP A 342 18.49 -12.72 13.27
N ILE A 343 18.30 -11.67 12.45
CA ILE A 343 16.98 -11.05 12.20
C ILE A 343 16.02 -12.07 11.57
N LEU A 344 16.47 -12.83 10.58
CA LEU A 344 15.64 -13.79 9.87
C LEU A 344 15.31 -15.02 10.73
N SER A 345 16.27 -15.51 11.51
CA SER A 345 16.10 -16.66 12.41
C SER A 345 15.35 -16.36 13.71
N ALA A 346 15.25 -15.08 14.10
CA ALA A 346 14.49 -14.68 15.30
C ALA A 346 13.04 -15.20 15.26
N PRO A 347 12.45 -15.62 16.39
CA PRO A 347 11.07 -16.09 16.41
C PRO A 347 10.09 -15.03 15.85
N PRO A 348 9.12 -15.42 15.00
CA PRO A 348 8.11 -14.50 14.50
C PRO A 348 7.23 -13.99 15.65
N ARG A 349 6.93 -12.70 15.63
CA ARG A 349 6.03 -12.00 16.56
C ARG A 349 4.82 -11.46 15.84
N LYS A 350 3.79 -11.10 16.60
CA LYS A 350 2.56 -10.54 16.05
C LYS A 350 2.59 -9.03 16.13
N ASN A 351 1.92 -8.35 15.19
CA ASN A 351 1.70 -6.91 15.30
C ASN A 351 1.09 -6.57 16.67
N SER A 352 0.12 -7.37 17.15
CA SER A 352 -0.56 -7.24 18.44
C SER A 352 0.32 -7.28 19.69
N ASP A 353 1.59 -7.65 19.58
CA ASP A 353 2.56 -7.63 20.69
C ASP A 353 3.03 -6.20 21.03
N TYR A 354 2.66 -5.22 20.19
CA TYR A 354 2.93 -3.81 20.36
C TYR A 354 1.64 -3.03 20.60
N ALA A 355 1.77 -1.87 21.23
CA ALA A 355 0.62 -1.00 21.49
C ALA A 355 0.02 -0.50 20.17
N HIS A 356 -1.29 -0.31 20.16
CA HIS A 356 -2.02 0.29 19.04
C HIS A 356 -2.97 1.34 19.59
N SER A 357 -3.43 2.26 18.75
CA SER A 357 -4.58 3.08 19.13
C SER A 357 -5.75 2.19 19.57
N SER A 358 -6.37 2.58 20.68
CA SER A 358 -7.47 1.85 21.28
C SER A 358 -8.60 1.60 20.28
N GLN A 359 -9.38 0.54 20.49
CA GLN A 359 -10.53 0.23 19.64
C GLN A 359 -11.49 1.42 19.55
N TYR A 360 -11.68 2.17 20.65
CA TYR A 360 -12.45 3.41 20.67
C TYR A 360 -11.85 4.48 19.75
N ILE A 361 -10.54 4.78 19.86
CA ILE A 361 -9.88 5.76 18.97
C ILE A 361 -10.00 5.31 17.51
N ARG A 362 -9.95 4.01 17.22
CA ARG A 362 -10.12 3.48 15.86
C ARG A 362 -11.54 3.65 15.33
N ILE A 363 -12.56 3.36 16.13
CA ILE A 363 -13.96 3.62 15.77
C ILE A 363 -14.15 5.12 15.52
N ILE A 364 -13.62 5.94 16.42
CA ILE A 364 -13.63 7.39 16.29
C ILE A 364 -12.87 7.82 15.03
N ARG A 365 -11.73 7.23 14.68
CA ARG A 365 -11.04 7.53 13.41
C ARG A 365 -11.84 7.13 12.18
N ASN A 366 -12.59 6.04 12.22
CA ASN A 366 -13.48 5.70 11.12
C ASN A 366 -14.64 6.71 10.99
N LEU A 367 -15.08 7.28 12.10
CA LEU A 367 -16.13 8.30 12.15
C LEU A 367 -15.61 9.73 11.89
N ILE A 368 -14.34 10.01 12.24
CA ILE A 368 -13.70 11.35 12.37
C ILE A 368 -12.41 11.49 11.50
N GLY A 369 -12.03 10.48 10.73
CA GLY A 369 -10.94 10.60 9.73
C GLY A 369 -11.32 11.56 8.60
N PRO A 370 -10.35 12.05 7.79
CA PRO A 370 -10.62 12.93 6.66
C PRO A 370 -11.76 12.37 5.81
N LYS A 371 -12.64 13.25 5.30
CA LYS A 371 -13.81 12.84 4.54
C LYS A 371 -13.32 12.03 3.34
N GLN A 372 -13.65 10.74 3.29
CA GLN A 372 -13.35 9.88 2.15
C GLN A 372 -14.57 9.86 1.24
N ILE A 373 -14.37 10.21 -0.02
CA ILE A 373 -15.40 10.22 -1.06
C ILE A 373 -15.07 9.14 -2.09
#